data_AF-A0A8B2HTE8-F1
#
_entry.id   AF-A0A8B2HTE8-F1
#
_cell.length_a   1.000
_cell.length_b   1.000
_cell.length_c   1.000
_cell.angle_alpha   90.00
_cell.angle_beta   90.00
_cell.angle_gamma   90.00
#
_symmetry.space_group_name_H-M   'P 1'
#
loop_
_entity.id
_entity.type
_entity.pdbx_description
1 polymer ?
#
loop_
_entity_poly.entity_id
_entity_poly.type
_entity_poly.pdbx_seq_one_letter_code
_entity_poly.pdbx_strand_id
1 'polypeptide(L)' 'MATREDLKNDILKANEEQQKLMSMRKKFLGSKDNEDQMNSFRLTTQIMKYEDFIRDTEKQLRTMD' A
#
# COMPACT_ATOMS: atom_id res chain seq x y z
N MET A 1 7.78 -18.18 -13.68
CA MET A 1 7.77 -16.73 -13.90
C MET A 1 6.36 -16.24 -13.69
N ALA A 2 6.15 -15.13 -12.98
CA ALA A 2 4.84 -14.50 -12.90
C ALA A 2 4.41 -14.07 -14.30
N THR A 3 3.15 -14.29 -14.66
CA THR A 3 2.58 -13.83 -15.92
C THR A 3 2.20 -12.35 -15.81
N ARG A 4 1.97 -11.71 -16.96
CA ARG A 4 1.48 -10.32 -17.00
C ARG A 4 0.15 -10.16 -16.26
N GLU A 5 -0.69 -11.20 -16.28
CA GLU A 5 -1.97 -11.21 -15.58
C GLU A 5 -1.80 -11.36 -14.07
N ASP A 6 -0.83 -12.17 -13.62
CA ASP A 6 -0.50 -12.28 -12.19
C ASP A 6 -0.08 -10.93 -11.61
N LEU A 7 0.81 -10.20 -12.30
CA LEU A 7 1.28 -8.89 -11.83
C LEU A 7 0.17 -7.83 -11.80
N LYS A 8 -0.77 -7.86 -12.74
CA LYS A 8 -1.96 -6.98 -12.71
C LYS A 8 -2.85 -7.29 -11.51
N ASN A 9 -3.08 -8.57 -11.24
CA ASN A 9 -3.87 -9.02 -10.10
C ASN A 9 -3.19 -8.68 -8.77
N ASP A 10 -1.86 -8.75 -8.71
CA ASP A 10 -1.09 -8.35 -7.54
C ASP A 10 -1.20 -6.84 -7.27
N ILE A 11 -1.13 -5.99 -8.32
CA ILE A 11 -1.37 -4.55 -8.19
C ILE A 11 -2.80 -4.25 -7.70
N LEU A 12 -3.80 -4.94 -8.25
CA LEU A 12 -5.20 -4.76 -7.83
C LEU A 12 -5.38 -5.08 -6.35
N LYS A 13 -4.89 -6.24 -5.89
CA LYS A 13 -4.95 -6.65 -4.48
C LYS A 13 -4.18 -5.70 -3.57
N ALA A 14 -2.98 -5.28 -3.98
CA ALA A 14 -2.17 -4.34 -3.21
C ALA A 14 -2.85 -2.98 -3.06
N ASN A 15 -3.50 -2.49 -4.12
CA ASN A 15 -4.30 -1.26 -4.07
C ASN A 15 -5.49 -1.38 -3.10
N GLU A 16 -6.22 -2.49 -3.14
CA GLU A 16 -7.34 -2.72 -2.20
C GLU A 16 -6.88 -2.69 -0.74
N GLU A 17 -5.80 -3.39 -0.42
CA GLU A 17 -5.24 -3.41 0.94
C GLU A 17 -4.69 -2.03 1.34
N GLN A 18 -4.00 -1.33 0.43
CA GLN A 18 -3.52 0.04 0.68
C GLN A 18 -4.68 0.98 1.01
N GLN A 19 -5.80 0.92 0.27
CA GLN A 19 -6.99 1.76 0.52
C GLN A 19 -7.66 1.44 1.85
N LYS A 20 -7.72 0.18 2.27
CA LYS A 20 -8.21 -0.22 3.60
C LYS A 20 -7.34 0.43 4.69
N LEU A 21 -6.02 0.33 4.57
CA LEU A 21 -5.08 0.93 5.54
C LEU A 21 -5.19 2.45 5.57
N MET A 22 -5.32 3.11 4.41
CA MET A 22 -5.56 4.56 4.34
C MET A 22 -6.86 4.94 5.06
N SER A 23 -7.92 4.17 4.86
CA SER A 23 -9.22 4.39 5.51
C SER A 23 -9.14 4.20 7.03
N MET A 24 -8.37 3.21 7.50
CA MET A 24 -8.10 3.02 8.93
C MET A 24 -7.28 4.18 9.50
N ARG A 25 -6.21 4.59 8.80
CA ARG A 25 -5.31 5.67 9.23
C ARG A 25 -6.05 6.98 9.45
N LYS A 26 -7.05 7.30 8.61
CA LYS A 26 -7.84 8.54 8.71
C LYS A 26 -8.39 8.79 10.13
N LYS A 27 -8.73 7.73 10.88
CA LYS A 27 -9.26 7.84 12.24
C LYS A 27 -8.27 8.43 13.25
N PHE A 28 -6.98 8.29 12.99
CA PHE A 28 -5.90 8.71 13.90
C PHE A 28 -5.24 10.03 13.49
N LEU A 29 -5.62 10.61 12.35
CA LEU A 29 -5.01 11.83 11.84
C LEU A 29 -5.37 13.04 12.70
N GLY A 30 -4.37 13.82 13.09
CA GLY A 30 -4.55 15.03 13.89
C GLY A 30 -4.78 14.78 15.38
N SER A 31 -4.79 13.52 15.83
CA SER A 31 -4.87 13.21 17.26
C SER A 31 -3.62 13.71 17.99
N LYS A 32 -3.83 14.26 19.19
CA LYS A 32 -2.75 14.63 20.12
C LYS A 32 -2.39 13.50 21.08
N ASP A 33 -3.19 12.44 21.08
CA ASP A 33 -2.90 11.23 21.86
C ASP A 33 -1.70 10.49 21.26
N ASN A 34 -0.78 10.06 22.12
CA ASN A 34 0.46 9.44 21.69
C ASN A 34 0.25 8.04 21.09
N GLU A 35 -0.72 7.28 21.58
CA GLU A 35 -1.04 5.96 21.05
C GLU A 35 -1.65 6.09 19.64
N ASP A 36 -2.58 7.03 19.46
CA ASP A 36 -3.13 7.35 18.14
C ASP A 36 -2.05 7.82 17.16
N GLN A 37 -1.11 8.66 17.60
CA GLN A 37 0.02 9.11 16.78
C GLN A 37 0.89 7.93 16.35
N MET A 38 1.19 7.01 17.27
CA MET A 38 1.96 5.82 16.98
C MET A 38 1.21 4.87 16.02
N ASN A 39 -0.10 4.72 16.20
CA ASN A 39 -0.94 3.93 15.31
C ASN A 39 -1.00 4.53 13.90
N SER A 40 -1.15 5.86 13.79
CA SER A 40 -1.09 6.59 12.52
C SER A 40 0.25 6.40 11.82
N PHE A 41 1.35 6.48 12.57
CA PHE A 41 2.70 6.26 12.04
C PHE A 41 2.87 4.84 11.50
N ARG A 42 2.50 3.82 12.28
CA ARG A 42 2.57 2.40 11.86
C ARG A 42 1.79 2.12 10.58
N LEU A 43 0.56 2.64 10.50
CA LEU A 43 -0.27 2.51 9.30
C LEU A 43 0.35 3.24 8.10
N THR A 44 0.94 4.42 8.33
CA THR A 44 1.66 5.16 7.27
C THR A 44 2.80 4.32 6.69
N THR A 45 3.62 3.70 7.53
CA THR A 45 4.72 2.84 7.06
C THR A 45 4.22 1.64 6.26
N GLN A 46 3.09 1.04 6.64
CA GLN A 46 2.50 -0.06 5.88
C GLN A 46 1.96 0.41 4.52
N ILE A 47 1.28 1.56 4.47
CA ILE A 47 0.79 2.16 3.22
C ILE A 47 1.93 2.42 2.23
N MET A 48 3.06 2.94 2.71
CA MET A 48 4.24 3.21 1.88
C MET A 48 4.84 1.91 1.31
N LYS A 49 4.86 0.81 2.08
CA LYS A 49 5.32 -0.49 1.57
C LYS A 49 4.47 -0.98 0.40
N TYR A 50 3.16 -0.78 0.45
CA TYR A 50 2.29 -1.10 -0.68
C TYR A 50 2.54 -0.18 -1.88
N GLU A 51 2.80 1.11 -1.65
CA GLU A 51 3.14 2.06 -2.71
C GLU A 51 4.42 1.65 -3.46
N ASP A 52 5.46 1.27 -2.71
CA ASP A 52 6.71 0.75 -3.28
C ASP A 52 6.47 -0.54 -4.08
N PHE A 53 5.72 -1.49 -3.51
CA PHE A 53 5.37 -2.75 -4.18
C PHE A 53 4.62 -2.51 -5.50
N ILE A 54 3.59 -1.65 -5.49
CA ILE A 54 2.81 -1.32 -6.69
C ILE A 54 3.72 -0.71 -7.75
N ARG A 55 4.52 0.30 -7.38
CA ARG A 55 5.44 0.98 -8.30
C ARG A 55 6.42 0.00 -8.95
N ASP A 56 7.00 -0.90 -8.16
CA ASP A 56 8.00 -1.83 -8.67
C ASP A 56 7.36 -2.93 -9.53
N THR A 57 6.14 -3.36 -9.20
CA THR A 57 5.35 -4.27 -10.03
C THR A 57 4.94 -3.62 -11.37
N GLU A 58 4.57 -2.34 -11.36
CA GLU A 58 4.30 -1.57 -12.59
C GLU A 58 5.54 -1.39 -13.46
N LYS A 59 6.73 -1.25 -12.86
CA LYS A 59 8.00 -1.23 -13.61
C LYS A 59 8.23 -2.58 -14.28
N GLN A 60 8.05 -3.69 -13.56
CA GLN A 60 8.20 -5.03 -14.11
C GLN A 60 7.23 -5.28 -15.28
N LEU A 61 5.96 -4.88 -15.15
CA LEU A 61 4.96 -4.98 -16.23
C LEU A 61 5.33 -4.24 -17.50
N ARG A 62 6.11 -3.15 -17.38
CA ARG A 62 6.59 -2.35 -18.52
C ARG A 62 7.77 -2.99 -19.24
N THR A 63 8.53 -3.84 -18.56
CA THR A 63 9.72 -4.52 -19.12
C THR A 63 9.47 -5.97 -19.50
N MET A 64 8.26 -6.48 -19.28
CA MET A 64 7.85 -7.81 -19.76
C MET A 64 7.41 -7.72 -21.21
N ASP A 65 8.17 -8.38 -22.09
CA ASP A 65 7.86 -8.57 -23.51
C ASP A 65 6.66 -9.52 -23.71
#